data_AF-A0A662SDU3-F1
#
_entry.id   AF-A0A662SDU3-F1
#
_cell.length_a   1.000
_cell.length_b   1.000
_cell.length_c   1.000
_cell.angle_alpha   90.00
_cell.angle_beta   90.00
_cell.angle_gamma   90.00
#
_symmetry.space_group_name_H-M   'P 1'
#
loop_
_entity.id
_entity.type
_entity.pdbx_description
1 polymer ?
#
loop_
_entity_poly.entity_id
_entity_poly.type
_entity_poly.pdbx_seq_one_letter_code
_entity_poly.pdbx_strand_id
1 'polypeptide(L)'
;MTLILASMIVSNKFINLGRFQGVLGMLELIILLMAVFRFSGYSREELGIGGEFSCTKHVLFPFVFFILPLGVVFSVPHNSISVKRFVLYFVNFLIIAGLWEELVFRGLLFASLEERFGDGVALVGNSAIHWLFHFAVGLNISQFIAALILSSYRLAFRRIEPLIFVHAFWD
;
A
#
# COMPACT_ATOMS: atom_id res chain seq x y z
N MET A 1 18.68 14.21 3.84
CA MET A 1 17.77 13.49 2.92
C MET A 1 16.46 13.11 3.62
N THR A 2 16.51 12.47 4.79
CA THR A 2 15.35 12.02 5.58
C THR A 2 14.39 13.15 5.99
N LEU A 3 14.91 14.32 6.35
CA LEU A 3 14.08 15.48 6.73
C LEU A 3 13.33 16.11 5.55
N ILE A 4 13.92 16.04 4.35
CA ILE A 4 13.33 16.58 3.10
C ILE A 4 12.24 15.64 2.58
N LEU A 5 12.44 14.33 2.67
CA LEU A 5 11.41 13.33 2.35
C LEU A 5 10.23 13.40 3.33
N ALA A 6 10.50 13.51 4.64
CA ALA A 6 9.45 13.65 5.63
C ALA A 6 8.64 14.95 5.46
N SER A 7 9.29 16.06 5.08
CA SER A 7 8.59 17.32 4.83
C SER A 7 7.76 17.31 3.54
N MET A 8 8.14 16.53 2.51
CA MET A 8 7.34 16.35 1.29
C MET A 8 6.04 15.57 1.54
N ILE A 9 6.11 14.50 2.35
CA ILE A 9 4.95 13.67 2.72
C ILE A 9 3.92 14.48 3.52
N VAL A 10 4.38 15.31 4.47
CA VAL A 10 3.49 16.18 5.26
C VAL A 10 2.97 17.36 4.43
N SER A 11 3.79 17.90 3.52
CA SER A 11 3.45 19.05 2.67
C SER A 11 2.19 18.82 1.82
N ASN A 12 2.00 17.63 1.24
CA ASN A 12 0.90 17.40 0.29
C ASN A 12 -0.52 17.42 0.92
N LYS A 13 -0.65 17.20 2.23
CA LYS A 13 -1.96 17.26 2.94
C LYS A 13 -2.26 18.63 3.57
N PHE A 14 -1.24 19.44 3.85
CA PHE A 14 -1.40 20.71 4.58
C PHE A 14 -1.06 21.97 3.75
N ILE A 15 -0.47 21.80 2.56
CA ILE A 15 -0.08 22.90 1.67
C ILE A 15 -0.71 22.66 0.30
N ASN A 16 -1.57 23.58 -0.15
CA ASN A 16 -2.10 23.56 -1.51
C ASN A 16 -1.02 24.03 -2.48
N LEU A 17 -0.36 23.09 -3.14
CA LEU A 17 0.73 23.35 -4.08
C LEU A 17 0.23 23.58 -5.52
N GLY A 18 -1.09 23.58 -5.73
CA GLY A 18 -1.72 23.80 -7.03
C GLY A 18 -1.13 22.89 -8.11
N ARG A 19 -0.64 23.51 -9.21
CA ARG A 19 -0.09 22.79 -10.36
C ARG A 19 1.21 22.04 -10.06
N PHE A 20 1.94 22.40 -9.00
CA PHE A 20 3.21 21.75 -8.64
C PHE A 20 3.01 20.44 -7.87
N GLN A 21 1.82 20.21 -7.34
CA GLN A 21 1.51 19.01 -6.55
C GLN A 21 1.71 17.71 -7.36
N GLY A 22 1.27 17.70 -8.63
CA GLY A 22 1.44 16.55 -9.50
C GLY A 22 2.91 16.25 -9.82
N VAL A 23 3.74 17.29 -10.00
CA VAL A 23 5.17 17.13 -10.26
C VAL A 23 5.88 16.56 -9.03
N LEU A 24 5.56 17.08 -7.85
CA LEU A 24 6.15 16.61 -6.60
C LEU A 24 5.74 15.18 -6.26
N GLY A 25 4.47 14.82 -6.48
CA GLY A 25 4.01 13.43 -6.32
C GLY A 25 4.72 12.45 -7.28
N MET A 26 4.93 12.85 -8.53
CA MET A 26 5.70 12.03 -9.48
C MET A 26 7.16 11.88 -9.07
N LEU A 27 7.80 12.95 -8.61
CA LEU A 27 9.17 12.90 -8.10
C LEU A 27 9.28 12.02 -6.85
N GLU A 28 8.32 12.13 -5.94
CA GLU A 28 8.23 11.29 -4.75
C GLU A 28 8.13 9.81 -5.11
N LEU A 29 7.27 9.45 -6.06
CA LEU A 29 7.15 8.08 -6.55
C LEU A 29 8.46 7.60 -7.19
N ILE A 30 9.12 8.40 -8.02
CA ILE A 30 10.41 8.04 -8.62
C ILE A 30 11.47 7.80 -7.55
N ILE A 31 11.56 8.70 -6.55
CA ILE A 31 12.51 8.58 -5.45
C ILE A 31 12.21 7.32 -4.63
N LEU A 32 10.93 7.02 -4.36
CA LEU A 32 10.53 5.79 -3.67
C LEU A 32 10.98 4.55 -4.47
N LEU A 33 10.70 4.50 -5.77
CA LEU A 33 11.12 3.38 -6.61
C LEU A 33 12.65 3.23 -6.62
N MET A 34 13.41 4.33 -6.68
CA MET A 34 14.86 4.29 -6.54
C MET A 34 15.29 3.78 -5.16
N ALA A 35 14.67 4.26 -4.09
CA ALA A 35 14.95 3.82 -2.73
C ALA A 35 14.72 2.31 -2.60
N VAL A 36 13.59 1.80 -3.06
CA VAL A 36 13.24 0.37 -3.01
C VAL A 36 14.21 -0.47 -3.85
N PHE A 37 14.37 -0.14 -5.13
CA PHE A 37 15.04 -1.02 -6.10
C PHE A 37 16.55 -0.81 -6.23
N ARG A 38 17.10 0.29 -5.71
CA ARG A 38 18.52 0.62 -5.87
C ARG A 38 19.25 0.85 -4.55
N PHE A 39 18.59 1.40 -3.54
CA PHE A 39 19.28 1.90 -2.34
C PHE A 39 18.90 1.23 -1.03
N SER A 40 17.90 0.35 -1.03
CA SER A 40 17.39 -0.30 0.18
C SER A 40 18.37 -1.30 0.79
N GLY A 41 19.24 -1.90 -0.04
CA GLY A 41 20.12 -3.00 0.37
C GLY A 41 19.42 -4.36 0.44
N TYR A 42 18.09 -4.39 0.38
CA TYR A 42 17.30 -5.62 0.34
C TYR A 42 17.24 -6.19 -1.08
N SER A 43 17.27 -7.52 -1.16
CA SER A 43 16.90 -8.25 -2.36
C SER A 43 15.41 -8.05 -2.68
N ARG A 44 15.03 -8.34 -3.93
CA ARG A 44 13.63 -8.26 -4.35
C ARG A 44 12.75 -9.20 -3.53
N GLU A 45 13.24 -10.38 -3.19
CA GLU A 45 12.51 -11.38 -2.42
C GLU A 45 12.25 -10.94 -0.96
N GLU A 46 13.24 -10.31 -0.30
CA GLU A 46 13.07 -9.73 1.04
C GLU A 46 12.01 -8.63 1.06
N LEU A 47 11.93 -7.85 -0.02
CA LEU A 47 10.90 -6.83 -0.23
C LEU A 47 9.54 -7.40 -0.64
N GLY A 48 9.43 -8.72 -0.82
CA GLY A 48 8.24 -9.39 -1.31
C GLY A 48 7.91 -9.05 -2.77
N ILE A 49 8.93 -8.80 -3.59
CA ILE A 49 8.79 -8.47 -5.01
C ILE A 49 9.40 -9.62 -5.83
N GLY A 50 8.60 -10.28 -6.65
CA GLY A 50 9.02 -11.46 -7.40
C GLY A 50 8.96 -12.73 -6.55
N GLY A 51 9.83 -13.71 -6.85
CA GLY A 51 9.80 -15.02 -6.21
C GLY A 51 8.76 -15.98 -6.81
N GLU A 52 8.50 -17.07 -6.09
CA GLU A 52 7.58 -18.13 -6.52
C GLU A 52 6.19 -17.57 -6.78
N PHE A 53 5.54 -17.99 -7.87
CA PHE A 53 4.19 -17.56 -8.20
C PHE A 53 3.23 -18.74 -8.18
N SER A 54 2.15 -18.60 -7.40
CA SER A 54 1.01 -19.51 -7.45
C SER A 54 -0.25 -18.70 -7.73
N CYS A 55 -0.98 -19.05 -8.79
CA CYS A 55 -2.25 -18.42 -9.11
C CYS A 55 -3.25 -18.51 -7.94
N THR A 56 -3.26 -19.65 -7.24
CA THR A 56 -4.14 -19.85 -6.08
C THR A 56 -3.80 -18.90 -4.94
N LYS A 57 -2.51 -18.80 -4.57
CA LYS A 57 -2.07 -17.97 -3.44
C LYS A 57 -2.06 -16.48 -3.79
N HIS A 58 -1.75 -16.12 -5.03
CA HIS A 58 -1.43 -14.75 -5.43
C HIS A 58 -2.46 -14.09 -6.34
N VAL A 59 -3.50 -14.82 -6.75
CA VAL A 59 -4.63 -14.25 -7.49
C VAL A 59 -5.92 -14.63 -6.79
N LEU A 60 -6.23 -15.92 -6.70
CA LEU A 60 -7.51 -16.37 -6.16
C LEU A 60 -7.68 -15.99 -4.69
N PHE A 61 -6.69 -16.27 -3.84
CA PHE A 61 -6.80 -15.95 -2.42
C PHE A 61 -7.01 -14.44 -2.19
N PRO A 62 -6.20 -13.52 -2.74
CA PRO A 62 -6.44 -12.10 -2.54
C PRO A 62 -7.81 -11.64 -3.04
N PHE A 63 -8.21 -12.06 -4.25
CA PHE A 63 -9.50 -11.66 -4.81
C PHE A 63 -10.68 -12.22 -4.00
N VAL A 64 -10.64 -13.47 -3.58
CA VAL A 64 -11.73 -14.06 -2.80
C VAL A 64 -11.75 -13.50 -1.37
N PHE A 65 -10.60 -13.33 -0.72
CA PHE A 65 -10.57 -12.98 0.70
C PHE A 65 -10.74 -11.48 0.94
N PHE A 66 -10.28 -10.64 0.03
CA PHE A 66 -10.34 -9.18 0.19
C PHE A 66 -11.42 -8.53 -0.67
N ILE A 67 -11.73 -9.04 -1.87
CA ILE A 67 -12.71 -8.42 -2.78
C ILE A 67 -14.11 -9.02 -2.62
N LEU A 68 -14.25 -10.34 -2.37
CA LEU A 68 -15.57 -10.94 -2.18
C LEU A 68 -16.36 -10.32 -1.01
N PRO A 69 -15.75 -9.93 0.13
CA PRO A 69 -16.46 -9.20 1.19
C PRO A 69 -16.98 -7.82 0.74
N LEU A 70 -16.34 -7.20 -0.26
CA LEU A 70 -16.84 -5.98 -0.93
C LEU A 70 -18.06 -6.28 -1.82
N GLY A 71 -18.45 -7.56 -1.99
CA GLY A 71 -19.72 -7.98 -2.55
C GLY A 71 -20.93 -7.25 -1.96
N VAL A 72 -20.88 -6.97 -0.65
CA VAL A 72 -21.90 -6.20 0.07
C VAL A 72 -21.99 -4.76 -0.44
N VAL A 73 -20.86 -4.17 -0.84
CA VAL A 73 -20.82 -2.81 -1.41
C VAL A 73 -21.72 -2.75 -2.63
N PHE A 74 -21.71 -3.72 -3.55
CA PHE A 74 -22.60 -3.74 -4.71
C PHE A 74 -24.10 -3.75 -4.38
N SER A 75 -24.48 -4.11 -3.15
CA SER A 75 -25.86 -4.11 -2.68
C SER A 75 -26.31 -2.76 -2.08
N VAL A 76 -25.39 -1.81 -1.92
CA VAL A 76 -25.66 -0.45 -1.42
C VAL A 76 -25.98 0.48 -2.61
N PRO A 77 -26.89 1.45 -2.49
CA PRO A 77 -27.15 2.41 -3.56
C PRO A 77 -25.89 3.20 -3.95
N HIS A 78 -25.51 3.16 -5.23
CA HIS A 78 -24.36 3.88 -5.77
C HIS A 78 -24.75 4.97 -6.75
N ASN A 79 -23.99 6.05 -6.73
CA ASN A 79 -24.02 7.01 -7.84
C ASN A 79 -23.41 6.36 -9.07
N SER A 80 -24.08 6.47 -10.22
CA SER A 80 -23.53 5.98 -11.48
C SER A 80 -22.29 6.79 -11.87
N ILE A 81 -21.16 6.09 -12.00
CA ILE A 81 -19.89 6.64 -12.45
C ILE A 81 -19.60 6.11 -13.86
N SER A 82 -19.15 6.97 -14.77
CA SER A 82 -18.76 6.53 -16.11
C SER A 82 -17.51 5.64 -16.04
N VAL A 83 -17.43 4.64 -16.92
CA VAL A 83 -16.26 3.71 -17.00
C VAL A 83 -14.94 4.48 -17.10
N LYS A 84 -14.90 5.57 -17.88
CA LYS A 84 -13.71 6.42 -17.99
C LYS A 84 -13.28 7.02 -16.64
N ARG A 85 -14.24 7.55 -15.85
CA ARG A 85 -13.94 8.10 -14.52
C ARG A 85 -13.51 7.00 -13.57
N PHE A 86 -14.14 5.82 -13.65
CA PHE A 86 -13.77 4.67 -12.83
C PHE A 86 -12.33 4.26 -13.08
N VAL A 87 -11.94 4.06 -14.34
CA VAL A 87 -10.57 3.70 -14.72
C VAL A 87 -9.57 4.74 -14.24
N LEU A 88 -9.89 6.04 -14.36
CA LEU A 88 -9.01 7.09 -13.88
C LEU A 88 -8.82 7.06 -12.35
N TYR A 89 -9.90 6.88 -11.60
CA TYR A 89 -9.81 6.73 -10.14
C TYR A 89 -9.04 5.47 -9.75
N PHE A 90 -9.35 4.34 -10.38
CA PHE A 90 -8.67 3.09 -10.13
C PHE A 90 -7.16 3.20 -10.39
N VAL A 91 -6.74 3.79 -11.51
CA VAL A 91 -5.32 4.02 -11.79
C VAL A 91 -4.69 4.94 -10.73
N ASN A 92 -5.40 5.98 -10.30
CA ASN A 92 -4.92 6.87 -9.25
C ASN A 92 -4.72 6.14 -7.91
N PHE A 93 -5.71 5.34 -7.48
CA PHE A 93 -5.60 4.52 -6.27
C PHE A 93 -4.56 3.41 -6.42
N LEU A 94 -4.40 2.83 -7.61
CA LEU A 94 -3.35 1.85 -7.90
C LEU A 94 -1.96 2.42 -7.73
N ILE A 95 -1.74 3.70 -8.08
CA ILE A 95 -0.44 4.35 -7.93
C ILE A 95 -0.22 4.79 -6.48
N ILE A 96 -1.22 5.44 -5.87
CA ILE A 96 -1.05 6.06 -4.55
C ILE A 96 -1.27 5.03 -3.43
N ALA A 97 -2.46 4.44 -3.32
CA ALA A 97 -2.76 3.49 -2.26
C ALA A 97 -2.09 2.13 -2.52
N GLY A 98 -2.26 1.59 -3.71
CA GLY A 98 -1.69 0.30 -4.09
C GLY A 98 -0.17 0.32 -4.10
N LEU A 99 0.43 1.02 -5.07
CA LEU A 99 1.87 0.91 -5.32
C LEU A 99 2.69 1.57 -4.22
N TRP A 100 2.41 2.84 -3.91
CA TRP A 100 3.24 3.59 -2.96
C TRP A 100 3.12 3.01 -1.53
N GLU A 101 1.91 2.77 -1.03
CA GLU A 101 1.77 2.26 0.35
C GLU A 101 2.29 0.84 0.51
N GLU A 102 2.03 -0.08 -0.44
CA GLU A 102 2.54 -1.45 -0.33
C GLU A 102 4.07 -1.50 -0.37
N LEU A 103 4.71 -0.68 -1.22
CA LEU A 103 6.17 -0.60 -1.27
C LEU A 103 6.78 -0.06 0.03
N VAL A 104 6.16 0.97 0.62
CA VAL A 104 6.64 1.58 1.87
C VAL A 104 6.41 0.64 3.05
N PHE A 105 5.18 0.16 3.22
CA PHE A 105 4.80 -0.60 4.42
C PHE A 105 5.15 -2.08 4.27
N ARG A 106 4.62 -2.77 3.25
CA ARG A 106 4.80 -4.24 3.11
C ARG A 106 6.15 -4.62 2.49
N GLY A 107 6.76 -3.71 1.73
CA GLY A 107 8.14 -3.84 1.26
C GLY A 107 9.15 -3.39 2.32
N LEU A 108 9.43 -2.09 2.38
CA LEU A 108 10.57 -1.54 3.14
C LEU A 108 10.41 -1.65 4.66
N LEU A 109 9.30 -1.17 5.22
CA LEU A 109 9.11 -1.14 6.66
C LEU A 109 8.98 -2.55 7.23
N PHE A 110 8.20 -3.42 6.57
CA PHE A 110 8.07 -4.81 6.99
C PHE A 110 9.41 -5.54 6.95
N ALA A 111 10.17 -5.45 5.85
CA ALA A 111 11.49 -6.09 5.75
C ALA A 111 12.44 -5.60 6.86
N SER A 112 12.46 -4.29 7.12
CA SER A 112 13.30 -3.69 8.17
C SER A 112 12.90 -4.13 9.58
N LEU A 113 11.60 -4.23 9.88
CA LEU A 113 11.13 -4.73 11.17
C LEU A 113 11.38 -6.23 11.31
N GLU A 114 11.19 -7.00 10.24
CA GLU A 114 11.42 -8.44 10.20
C GLU A 114 12.88 -8.77 10.45
N GLU A 115 13.80 -8.09 9.76
CA GLU A 115 15.25 -8.27 9.93
C GLU A 115 15.71 -7.97 11.36
N ARG A 116 15.18 -6.91 11.99
CA ARG A 116 15.67 -6.42 13.29
C ARG A 116 14.99 -7.06 14.49
N PHE A 117 13.71 -7.39 14.36
CA PHE A 117 12.84 -7.74 15.49
C PHE A 117 12.01 -9.01 15.26
N GLY A 118 12.08 -9.61 14.07
CA GLY A 118 11.39 -10.84 13.71
C GLY A 118 9.93 -10.65 13.27
N ASP A 119 9.36 -11.74 12.78
CA ASP A 119 8.07 -11.81 12.07
C ASP A 119 6.89 -11.21 12.86
N GLY A 120 6.81 -11.49 14.16
CA GLY A 120 5.69 -11.01 15.00
C GLY A 120 5.66 -9.50 15.16
N VAL A 121 6.84 -8.89 15.34
CA VAL A 121 6.99 -7.43 15.42
C VAL A 121 6.79 -6.81 14.05
N ALA A 122 7.27 -7.43 12.98
CA ALA A 122 7.02 -6.96 11.63
C ALA A 122 5.52 -6.94 11.32
N LEU A 123 4.79 -8.00 11.65
CA LEU A 123 3.34 -8.07 11.47
C LEU A 123 2.60 -6.96 12.25
N VAL A 124 2.73 -6.94 13.58
CA VAL A 124 1.93 -6.02 14.41
C VAL A 124 2.43 -4.58 14.29
N GLY A 125 3.75 -4.39 14.27
CA GLY A 125 4.40 -3.08 14.19
C GLY A 125 4.13 -2.39 12.85
N ASN A 126 4.27 -3.10 11.73
CA ASN A 126 3.95 -2.53 10.41
C ASN A 126 2.48 -2.11 10.32
N SER A 127 1.57 -2.97 10.77
CA SER A 127 0.13 -2.68 10.73
C SER A 127 -0.27 -1.52 11.64
N ALA A 128 0.35 -1.41 12.83
CA ALA A 128 0.12 -0.28 13.73
C ALA A 128 0.64 1.03 13.13
N ILE A 129 1.84 1.03 12.54
CA ILE A 129 2.40 2.23 11.91
C ILE A 129 1.57 2.65 10.69
N HIS A 130 1.16 1.71 9.84
CA HIS A 130 0.28 1.98 8.69
C HIS A 130 -1.07 2.57 9.12
N TRP A 131 -1.67 2.02 10.16
CA TRP A 131 -2.90 2.56 10.76
C TRP A 131 -2.70 3.99 11.30
N LEU A 132 -1.63 4.24 12.05
CA LEU A 132 -1.32 5.57 12.58
C LEU A 132 -1.06 6.60 11.47
N PHE A 133 -0.60 6.16 10.30
CA PHE A 133 -0.41 7.05 9.14
C PHE A 133 -1.74 7.63 8.61
N HIS A 134 -2.87 7.01 8.95
CA HIS A 134 -4.22 7.48 8.63
C HIS A 134 -4.77 8.50 9.63
N PHE A 135 -3.98 8.96 10.62
CA PHE A 135 -4.45 9.89 11.66
C PHE A 135 -5.16 11.14 11.09
N ALA A 136 -4.63 11.71 10.01
CA ALA A 136 -5.21 12.91 9.38
C ALA A 136 -6.60 12.71 8.77
N VAL A 137 -6.99 11.47 8.47
CA VAL A 137 -8.32 11.11 7.92
C VAL A 137 -9.22 10.43 8.97
N GLY A 138 -8.76 10.37 10.23
CA GLY A 138 -9.45 9.70 11.34
C GLY A 138 -9.01 8.25 11.48
N LEU A 139 -8.68 7.85 12.71
CA LEU A 139 -8.30 6.47 13.02
C LEU A 139 -9.54 5.60 13.20
N ASN A 140 -9.65 4.54 12.40
CA ASN A 140 -10.68 3.51 12.57
C ASN A 140 -10.04 2.13 12.79
N ILE A 141 -10.61 1.34 13.70
CA ILE A 141 -10.17 -0.03 13.94
C ILE A 141 -10.24 -0.91 12.67
N SER A 142 -11.17 -0.62 11.75
CA SER A 142 -11.25 -1.35 10.47
C SER A 142 -10.00 -1.18 9.61
N GLN A 143 -9.36 0.00 9.64
CA GLN A 143 -8.10 0.25 8.92
C GLN A 143 -6.94 -0.52 9.56
N PHE A 144 -6.90 -0.62 10.88
CA PHE A 144 -5.90 -1.45 11.57
C PHE A 144 -6.07 -2.93 11.23
N ILE A 145 -7.33 -3.42 11.20
CA ILE A 145 -7.63 -4.79 10.78
C ILE A 145 -7.21 -5.02 9.32
N ALA A 146 -7.53 -4.09 8.40
CA ALA A 146 -7.10 -4.20 7.01
C ALA A 146 -5.56 -4.26 6.90
N ALA A 147 -4.85 -3.37 7.61
CA ALA A 147 -3.40 -3.38 7.66
C ALA A 147 -2.83 -4.69 8.25
N LEU A 148 -3.50 -5.30 9.25
CA LEU A 148 -3.12 -6.62 9.77
C LEU A 148 -3.28 -7.71 8.72
N ILE A 149 -4.40 -7.76 8.00
CA ILE A 149 -4.64 -8.81 7.00
C ILE A 149 -3.64 -8.68 5.84
N LEU A 150 -3.34 -7.46 5.36
CA LEU A 150 -2.33 -7.22 4.32
C LEU A 150 -0.92 -7.64 4.78
N SER A 151 -0.54 -7.30 6.01
CA SER A 151 0.72 -7.72 6.62
C SER A 151 0.79 -9.24 6.82
N SER A 152 -0.30 -9.89 7.26
CA SER A 152 -0.38 -11.36 7.38
C SER A 152 -0.21 -12.03 6.02
N TYR A 153 -0.79 -11.47 4.98
CA TYR A 153 -0.60 -11.95 3.61
C TYR A 153 0.86 -11.86 3.20
N ARG A 154 1.52 -10.70 3.39
CA ARG A 154 2.96 -10.56 3.08
C ARG A 154 3.78 -11.60 3.84
N LEU A 155 3.48 -11.82 5.11
CA LEU A 155 4.21 -12.78 5.94
C LEU A 155 4.08 -14.21 5.41
N ALA A 156 2.87 -14.61 5.02
CA ALA A 156 2.54 -15.96 4.58
C ALA A 156 3.00 -16.28 3.15
N PHE A 157 2.92 -15.30 2.24
CA PHE A 157 3.12 -15.52 0.81
C PHE A 157 4.34 -14.82 0.23
N ARG A 158 5.01 -13.96 1.01
CA ARG A 158 6.25 -13.27 0.63
C ARG A 158 6.15 -12.52 -0.70
N ARG A 159 4.94 -12.01 -1.00
CA ARG A 159 4.65 -11.24 -2.22
C ARG A 159 3.71 -10.08 -1.94
N ILE A 160 4.00 -8.93 -2.51
CA ILE A 160 3.20 -7.71 -2.33
C ILE A 160 2.48 -7.31 -3.61
N GLU A 161 2.84 -7.85 -4.77
CA GLU A 161 2.22 -7.43 -6.04
C GLU A 161 0.70 -7.65 -6.08
N PRO A 162 0.15 -8.76 -5.54
CA PRO A 162 -1.29 -8.92 -5.44
C PRO A 162 -1.95 -7.90 -4.49
N LEU A 163 -1.23 -7.51 -3.44
CA LEU A 163 -1.72 -6.52 -2.48
C LEU A 163 -1.81 -5.14 -3.12
N ILE A 164 -0.89 -4.78 -4.03
CA ILE A 164 -0.96 -3.51 -4.78
C ILE A 164 -2.31 -3.37 -5.50
N PHE A 165 -2.78 -4.43 -6.16
CA PHE A 165 -4.07 -4.40 -6.86
C PHE A 165 -5.25 -4.39 -5.90
N VAL A 166 -5.23 -5.28 -4.91
CA VAL A 166 -6.37 -5.44 -3.98
C VAL A 166 -6.55 -4.20 -3.12
N HIS A 167 -5.47 -3.59 -2.65
CA HIS A 167 -5.52 -2.35 -1.88
C HIS A 167 -6.13 -1.22 -2.71
N ALA A 168 -5.74 -1.11 -3.98
CA ALA A 168 -6.31 -0.13 -4.91
C ALA A 168 -7.80 -0.35 -5.24
N PHE A 169 -8.31 -1.58 -5.10
CA PHE A 169 -9.74 -1.86 -5.24
C PHE A 169 -10.53 -1.60 -3.96
N TRP A 170 -9.87 -1.58 -2.80
CA TRP A 170 -10.51 -1.32 -1.52
C TRP A 170 -10.83 0.17 -1.36
N ASP A 171 -9.94 1.04 -1.82
CA ASP A 171 -10.10 2.50 -1.80
C ASP A 171 -10.96 3.06 -2.94
#